data_AF-A0A6M0AQQ8-F1
#
_entry.id   AF-A0A6M0AQQ8-F1
#
_cell.length_a   1.000
_cell.length_b   1.000
_cell.length_c   1.000
_cell.angle_alpha   90.00
_cell.angle_beta   90.00
_cell.angle_gamma   90.00
#
_symmetry.space_group_name_H-M   'P 1'
#
loop_
_entity.id
_entity.type
_entity.pdbx_description
1 polymer ?
#
loop_
_entity_poly.entity_id
_entity_poly.type
_entity_poly.pdbx_seq_one_letter_code
_entity_poly.pdbx_strand_id
1 'polypeptide(L)'
;MTKKPWHKFPTPLALFKLNKFRENMREENLHDTSQLPTKGEPPEPTPSPDGRHLKIRTADGSFNDPNDPKMGMAGTRFGRNVALKYAYPDEKNLLNPNPRTISRKLLTRDEFVPASTLNLTAAAWIQFQTHDWFSHTFNDSEEKIEIPLEQDDPWPEEHRPLEIEKTPKDPTRSEDDTKNPPTFINQETHWWDASQIYGSNQETIDK
;
A
#
# COMPACT_ATOMS: atom_id res chain seq x y z
N MET A 1 -9.85 17.76 32.07
CA MET A 1 -10.71 16.55 32.16
C MET A 1 -10.06 15.42 31.38
N THR A 2 -9.67 14.35 32.04
CA THR A 2 -9.07 13.17 31.40
C THR A 2 -10.14 12.43 30.58
N LYS A 3 -10.03 12.42 29.25
CA LYS A 3 -10.91 11.65 28.37
C LYS A 3 -10.61 10.16 28.57
N LYS A 4 -11.54 9.42 29.17
CA LYS A 4 -11.47 7.94 29.25
C LYS A 4 -11.39 7.36 27.83
N PRO A 5 -10.43 6.47 27.51
CA PRO A 5 -10.30 5.90 26.18
C PRO A 5 -11.46 4.93 25.86
N TRP A 6 -11.80 4.78 24.58
CA TRP A 6 -13.01 4.08 24.12
C TRP A 6 -13.08 2.61 24.58
N HIS A 7 -11.94 1.91 24.60
CA HIS A 7 -11.83 0.50 24.98
C HIS A 7 -11.99 0.23 26.48
N LYS A 8 -12.20 1.27 27.30
CA LYS A 8 -12.49 1.16 28.74
C LYS A 8 -13.98 1.35 29.06
N PHE A 9 -14.85 1.49 28.06
CA PHE A 9 -16.30 1.54 28.22
C PHE A 9 -16.92 0.14 28.08
N PRO A 10 -18.12 -0.11 28.64
CA PRO A 10 -18.91 -1.30 28.30
C PRO A 10 -19.11 -1.43 26.79
N THR A 11 -19.13 -2.67 26.29
CA THR A 11 -19.13 -2.99 24.85
C THR A 11 -20.11 -2.17 24.01
N PRO A 12 -21.39 -1.98 24.40
CA PRO A 12 -22.32 -1.18 23.58
C PRO A 12 -21.87 0.27 23.38
N LEU A 13 -21.34 0.91 24.44
CA LEU A 13 -20.82 2.28 24.37
C LEU A 13 -19.49 2.35 23.60
N ALA A 14 -18.66 1.32 23.72
CA ALA A 14 -17.42 1.20 22.96
C ALA A 14 -17.70 1.09 21.46
N LEU A 15 -18.66 0.25 21.06
CA LEU A 15 -19.12 0.09 19.68
C LEU A 15 -19.72 1.37 19.12
N PHE A 16 -20.55 2.08 19.90
CA PHE A 16 -21.08 3.39 19.48
C PHE A 16 -19.95 4.39 19.18
N LYS A 17 -18.91 4.43 20.03
CA LYS A 17 -17.74 5.29 19.81
C LYS A 17 -16.95 4.88 18.57
N LEU A 18 -16.72 3.59 18.36
CA LEU A 18 -16.06 3.08 17.15
C LEU A 18 -16.83 3.43 15.89
N ASN A 19 -18.17 3.34 15.91
CA ASN A 19 -19.00 3.77 14.78
C ASN A 19 -18.79 5.25 14.48
N LYS A 20 -18.79 6.11 15.50
CA LYS A 20 -18.51 7.54 15.31
C LYS A 20 -17.11 7.80 14.74
N PHE A 21 -16.09 7.11 15.24
CA PHE A 21 -14.74 7.23 14.66
C PHE A 21 -14.72 6.79 13.20
N ARG A 22 -15.40 5.70 12.85
CA ARG A 22 -15.49 5.23 11.47
C ARG A 22 -16.17 6.24 10.56
N GLU A 23 -17.29 6.83 10.96
CA GLU A 23 -17.98 7.84 10.14
C GLU A 23 -17.10 9.07 9.94
N ASN A 24 -16.48 9.59 11.00
CA ASN A 24 -15.51 10.68 10.86
C ASN A 24 -14.37 10.35 9.88
N MET A 25 -13.79 9.13 9.97
CA MET A 25 -12.72 8.72 9.06
C MET A 25 -13.22 8.54 7.61
N ARG A 26 -14.47 8.12 7.40
CA ARG A 26 -15.05 8.03 6.06
C ARG A 26 -15.26 9.41 5.44
N GLU A 27 -15.72 10.37 6.24
CA GLU A 27 -15.94 11.75 5.81
C GLU A 27 -14.64 12.51 5.54
N GLU A 28 -13.61 12.30 6.38
CA GLU A 28 -12.42 13.16 6.41
C GLU A 28 -11.14 12.49 5.88
N ASN A 29 -11.11 11.17 5.69
CA ASN A 29 -9.88 10.40 5.43
C ASN A 29 -10.00 9.45 4.23
N LEU A 30 -10.84 9.74 3.25
CA LEU A 30 -10.87 9.04 1.95
C LEU A 30 -10.57 10.06 0.85
N HIS A 31 -9.35 10.04 0.32
CA HIS A 31 -8.91 10.94 -0.74
C HIS A 31 -8.53 10.15 -1.99
N ASP A 32 -9.28 10.40 -3.06
CA ASP A 32 -9.15 9.72 -4.34
C ASP A 32 -8.01 10.33 -5.17
N THR A 33 -7.03 9.51 -5.52
CA THR A 33 -5.89 9.88 -6.38
C THR A 33 -6.13 9.55 -7.86
N SER A 34 -7.19 8.78 -8.18
CA SER A 34 -7.57 8.47 -9.56
C SER A 34 -8.08 9.70 -10.31
N GLN A 35 -8.66 10.67 -9.58
CA GLN A 35 -9.11 11.96 -10.14
C GLN A 35 -7.97 12.93 -10.47
N LEU A 36 -6.73 12.62 -10.07
CA LEU A 36 -5.59 13.47 -10.37
C LEU A 36 -5.21 13.34 -11.84
N PRO A 37 -4.63 14.39 -12.47
CA PRO A 37 -4.29 14.37 -13.89
C PRO A 37 -3.45 13.15 -14.29
N THR A 38 -3.81 12.54 -15.42
CA THR A 38 -3.05 11.47 -16.08
C THR A 38 -2.58 11.94 -17.45
N LYS A 39 -1.40 11.49 -17.89
CA LYS A 39 -0.95 11.57 -19.30
C LYS A 39 -1.35 10.29 -20.03
N GLY A 40 -1.85 10.46 -21.26
CA GLY A 40 -2.41 9.36 -22.04
C GLY A 40 -3.77 8.88 -21.54
N GLU A 41 -4.38 7.97 -22.29
CA GLU A 41 -5.56 7.23 -21.83
C GLU A 41 -5.05 6.00 -21.05
N PRO A 42 -5.33 5.88 -19.74
CA PRO A 42 -5.06 4.64 -19.03
C PRO A 42 -5.81 3.49 -19.73
N PRO A 43 -5.27 2.26 -19.75
CA PRO A 43 -5.94 1.14 -20.38
C PRO A 43 -7.34 0.96 -19.79
N GLU A 44 -8.36 1.12 -20.62
CA GLU A 44 -9.75 0.87 -20.23
C GLU A 44 -10.00 -0.64 -20.23
N PRO A 45 -10.56 -1.20 -19.14
CA PRO A 45 -10.87 -2.61 -19.08
C PRO A 45 -11.94 -2.93 -20.14
N THR A 46 -11.80 -4.07 -20.80
CA THR A 46 -12.74 -4.49 -21.85
C THR A 46 -13.76 -5.47 -21.26
N PRO A 47 -15.07 -5.22 -21.42
CA PRO A 47 -16.09 -6.12 -20.88
C PRO A 47 -16.02 -7.48 -21.58
N SER A 48 -16.23 -8.55 -20.82
CA SER A 48 -16.35 -9.89 -21.42
C SER A 48 -17.55 -9.94 -22.39
N PRO A 49 -17.41 -10.51 -23.61
CA PRO A 49 -18.48 -10.53 -24.61
C PRO A 49 -19.78 -11.20 -24.15
N ASP A 50 -19.67 -12.10 -23.18
CA ASP A 50 -20.76 -12.89 -22.60
C ASP A 50 -21.36 -12.27 -21.32
N GLY A 51 -20.88 -11.09 -20.90
CA GLY A 51 -21.35 -10.42 -19.69
C GLY A 51 -20.91 -11.07 -18.37
N ARG A 52 -20.05 -12.08 -18.37
CA ARG A 52 -19.53 -12.72 -17.15
C ARG A 52 -18.78 -11.77 -16.23
N HIS A 53 -18.13 -10.73 -16.74
CA HIS A 53 -17.44 -9.70 -15.94
C HIS A 53 -18.36 -9.05 -14.86
N LEU A 54 -19.69 -9.10 -15.01
CA LEU A 54 -20.66 -8.61 -14.02
C LEU A 54 -21.06 -9.66 -12.95
N LYS A 55 -20.58 -10.90 -13.06
CA LYS A 55 -21.02 -12.04 -12.25
C LYS A 55 -19.88 -12.82 -11.62
N ILE A 56 -18.66 -12.67 -12.12
CA ILE A 56 -17.45 -13.30 -11.60
C ILE A 56 -16.38 -12.25 -11.38
N ARG A 57 -15.41 -12.57 -10.53
CA ARG A 57 -14.20 -11.76 -10.40
C ARG A 57 -13.39 -11.88 -11.68
N THR A 58 -13.04 -10.75 -12.26
CA THR A 58 -12.19 -10.64 -13.45
C THR A 58 -10.73 -10.84 -13.04
N ALA A 59 -9.90 -11.21 -14.01
CA ALA A 59 -8.50 -11.55 -13.77
C ALA A 59 -7.67 -10.38 -13.21
N ASP A 60 -8.01 -9.15 -13.60
CA ASP A 60 -7.34 -7.92 -13.19
C ASP A 60 -8.14 -7.14 -12.13
N GLY A 61 -9.29 -7.66 -11.66
CA GLY A 61 -10.15 -6.99 -10.70
C GLY A 61 -11.04 -5.87 -11.27
N SER A 62 -11.06 -5.66 -12.59
CA SER A 62 -11.96 -4.72 -13.26
C SER A 62 -13.45 -5.10 -13.14
N PHE A 63 -14.35 -4.14 -13.41
CA PHE A 63 -15.82 -4.31 -13.43
C PHE A 63 -16.47 -4.72 -12.09
N ASN A 64 -15.76 -4.60 -10.97
CA ASN A 64 -16.32 -4.90 -9.66
C ASN A 64 -17.31 -3.82 -9.19
N ASP A 65 -16.96 -2.54 -9.35
CA ASP A 65 -17.92 -1.44 -9.19
C ASP A 65 -18.70 -1.23 -10.50
N PRO A 66 -20.05 -1.34 -10.50
CA PRO A 66 -20.85 -1.14 -11.70
C PRO A 66 -20.76 0.27 -12.30
N ASN A 67 -20.38 1.28 -11.51
CA ASN A 67 -20.29 2.68 -11.94
C ASN A 67 -18.86 3.09 -12.29
N ASP A 68 -17.86 2.34 -11.82
CA ASP A 68 -16.45 2.57 -12.10
C ASP A 68 -15.73 1.24 -12.39
N PRO A 69 -15.70 0.82 -13.68
CA PRO A 69 -15.05 -0.41 -14.10
C PRO A 69 -13.58 -0.54 -13.72
N LYS A 70 -12.88 0.56 -13.42
CA LYS A 70 -11.45 0.54 -13.06
C LYS A 70 -11.23 0.48 -11.56
N MET A 71 -12.26 0.70 -10.75
CA MET A 71 -12.14 0.73 -9.30
C MET A 71 -11.52 -0.57 -8.79
N GLY A 72 -10.38 -0.45 -8.12
CA GLY A 72 -9.66 -1.55 -7.49
C GLY A 72 -8.99 -2.55 -8.45
N MET A 73 -8.98 -2.27 -9.76
CA MET A 73 -8.25 -3.06 -10.74
C MET A 73 -6.73 -2.99 -10.49
N ALA A 74 -5.99 -4.05 -10.82
CA ALA A 74 -4.54 -4.01 -10.88
C ALA A 74 -4.05 -2.90 -11.84
N GLY A 75 -2.90 -2.30 -11.55
CA GLY A 75 -2.36 -1.20 -12.33
C GLY A 75 -3.04 0.15 -12.07
N THR A 76 -3.84 0.27 -11.00
CA THR A 76 -4.47 1.55 -10.61
C THR A 76 -3.81 2.20 -9.40
N ARG A 77 -4.10 3.49 -9.19
CA ARG A 77 -3.42 4.29 -8.16
C ARG A 77 -3.88 3.93 -6.75
N PHE A 78 -2.95 3.92 -5.81
CA PHE A 78 -3.28 3.94 -4.38
C PHE A 78 -4.00 5.22 -3.97
N GLY A 79 -5.14 5.09 -3.28
CA GLY A 79 -5.79 6.21 -2.57
C GLY A 79 -4.99 6.68 -1.35
N ARG A 80 -5.45 7.74 -0.68
CA ARG A 80 -4.81 8.25 0.55
C ARG A 80 -5.80 8.47 1.69
N ASN A 81 -5.35 8.18 2.92
CA ASN A 81 -6.13 8.47 4.12
C ASN A 81 -5.79 9.81 4.79
N VAL A 82 -4.84 10.56 4.24
CA VAL A 82 -4.51 11.92 4.65
C VAL A 82 -4.76 12.86 3.49
N ALA A 83 -5.19 14.09 3.79
CA ALA A 83 -5.49 15.08 2.75
C ALA A 83 -4.29 15.28 1.82
N LEU A 84 -4.54 15.35 0.50
CA LEU A 84 -3.49 15.34 -0.52
C LEU A 84 -2.44 16.45 -0.36
N LYS A 85 -2.83 17.61 0.21
CA LYS A 85 -1.90 18.71 0.53
C LYS A 85 -0.82 18.34 1.56
N TYR A 86 -1.00 17.25 2.31
CA TYR A 86 -0.03 16.73 3.29
C TYR A 86 0.63 15.42 2.83
N ALA A 87 0.37 14.99 1.58
CA ALA A 87 0.85 13.71 1.07
C ALA A 87 2.13 13.83 0.22
N TYR A 88 2.89 14.91 0.40
CA TYR A 88 4.17 15.11 -0.25
C TYR A 88 5.30 14.45 0.56
N PRO A 89 6.24 13.77 -0.11
CA PRO A 89 7.42 13.25 0.57
C PRO A 89 8.31 14.40 1.03
N ASP A 90 8.91 14.26 2.21
CA ASP A 90 9.98 15.16 2.67
C ASP A 90 11.33 14.65 2.15
N GLU A 91 11.58 14.87 0.85
CA GLU A 91 12.79 14.35 0.18
C GLU A 91 14.09 14.77 0.84
N LYS A 92 14.11 15.98 1.42
CA LYS A 92 15.29 16.54 2.09
C LYS A 92 15.67 15.80 3.37
N ASN A 93 14.69 15.14 4.01
CA ASN A 93 14.87 14.44 5.27
C ASN A 93 14.74 12.92 5.15
N LEU A 94 14.71 12.34 3.95
CA LEU A 94 14.62 10.87 3.76
C LEU A 94 15.71 10.11 4.51
N LEU A 95 16.92 10.68 4.57
CA LEU A 95 18.08 10.09 5.25
C LEU A 95 18.39 10.76 6.60
N ASN A 96 17.47 11.58 7.13
CA ASN A 96 17.67 12.35 8.36
C ASN A 96 16.47 12.22 9.33
N PRO A 97 16.59 11.46 10.44
CA PRO A 97 17.78 10.71 10.85
C PRO A 97 18.07 9.51 9.93
N ASN A 98 19.32 9.06 9.91
CA ASN A 98 19.77 7.96 9.06
C ASN A 98 18.92 6.68 9.31
N PRO A 99 18.25 6.10 8.29
CA PRO A 99 17.41 4.90 8.44
C PRO A 99 18.14 3.70 9.02
N ARG A 100 19.42 3.50 8.67
CA ARG A 100 20.26 2.43 9.25
C ARG A 100 20.49 2.66 10.74
N THR A 101 20.69 3.90 11.17
CA THR A 101 20.79 4.25 12.59
C THR A 101 19.49 3.94 13.33
N ILE A 102 18.32 4.29 12.76
CA ILE A 102 17.01 3.95 13.33
C ILE A 102 16.86 2.44 13.45
N SER A 103 17.14 1.69 12.38
CA SER A 103 17.07 0.23 12.34
C SER A 103 17.91 -0.39 13.47
N ARG A 104 19.17 0.05 13.60
CA ARG A 104 20.09 -0.47 14.62
C ARG A 104 19.67 -0.13 16.05
N LYS A 105 19.21 1.10 16.29
CA LYS A 105 18.90 1.58 17.65
C LYS A 105 17.51 1.21 18.15
N LEU A 106 16.53 1.10 17.26
CA LEU A 106 15.11 0.96 17.65
C LEU A 106 14.47 -0.34 17.18
N LEU A 107 15.01 -1.00 16.16
CA LEU A 107 14.36 -2.17 15.53
C LEU A 107 15.19 -3.47 15.64
N THR A 108 16.46 -3.39 16.05
CA THR A 108 17.27 -4.58 16.35
C THR A 108 16.57 -5.41 17.43
N ARG A 109 16.37 -6.69 17.14
CA ARG A 109 15.84 -7.64 18.12
C ARG A 109 17.00 -8.15 18.98
N ASP A 110 17.14 -7.59 20.17
CA ASP A 110 18.12 -8.08 21.16
C ASP A 110 17.59 -9.31 21.92
N GLU A 111 16.31 -9.28 22.28
CA GLU A 111 15.63 -10.36 22.98
C GLU A 111 14.32 -10.72 22.27
N PHE A 112 13.98 -12.01 22.26
CA PHE A 112 12.69 -12.45 21.75
C PHE A 112 11.59 -12.21 22.78
N VAL A 113 10.62 -11.37 22.43
CA VAL A 113 9.41 -11.14 23.24
C VAL A 113 8.26 -11.98 22.67
N PRO A 114 7.78 -13.01 23.38
CA PRO A 114 6.74 -13.90 22.85
C PRO A 114 5.38 -13.21 22.81
N ALA A 115 4.67 -13.35 21.69
CA ALA A 115 3.25 -13.02 21.59
C ALA A 115 2.40 -14.21 22.05
N SER A 116 1.86 -14.17 23.27
CA SER A 116 1.14 -15.31 23.87
C SER A 116 -0.27 -15.52 23.33
N THR A 117 -0.80 -14.59 22.54
CA THR A 117 -2.16 -14.62 22.01
C THR A 117 -2.24 -14.99 20.52
N LEU A 118 -1.09 -15.14 19.84
CA LEU A 118 -1.02 -15.40 18.40
C LEU A 118 0.01 -16.49 18.12
N ASN A 119 -0.25 -17.30 17.09
CA ASN A 119 0.68 -18.31 16.60
C ASN A 119 1.33 -17.87 15.27
N LEU A 120 2.29 -18.65 14.78
CA LEU A 120 2.98 -18.35 13.52
C LEU A 120 2.06 -18.44 12.29
N THR A 121 0.98 -19.23 12.35
CA THR A 121 -0.01 -19.27 11.26
C THR A 121 -0.72 -17.93 11.10
N ALA A 122 -0.99 -17.20 12.19
CA ALA A 122 -1.53 -15.85 12.10
C ALA A 122 -0.55 -14.87 11.43
N ALA A 123 0.75 -15.03 11.65
CA ALA A 123 1.78 -14.22 11.00
C ALA A 123 1.89 -14.54 9.50
N ALA A 124 1.87 -15.83 9.12
CA ALA A 124 1.85 -16.24 7.72
C ALA A 124 0.56 -15.77 7.02
N TRP A 125 -0.58 -15.83 7.71
CA TRP A 125 -1.87 -15.40 7.17
C TRP A 125 -1.89 -13.92 6.84
N ILE A 126 -1.39 -13.04 7.72
CA ILE A 126 -1.40 -11.61 7.42
C ILE A 126 -0.46 -11.26 6.25
N GLN A 127 0.67 -11.97 6.10
CA GLN A 127 1.51 -11.82 4.91
C GLN A 127 0.79 -12.31 3.64
N PHE A 128 0.12 -13.46 3.72
CA PHE A 128 -0.69 -14.01 2.63
C PHE A 128 -1.77 -13.01 2.19
N GLN A 129 -2.40 -12.31 3.14
CA GLN A 129 -3.33 -11.23 2.83
C GLN A 129 -2.66 -10.00 2.22
N THR A 130 -1.48 -9.59 2.67
CA THR A 130 -0.76 -8.46 2.06
C THR A 130 -0.48 -8.73 0.58
N HIS A 131 -0.09 -9.96 0.22
CA HIS A 131 0.13 -10.32 -1.18
C HIS A 131 -1.15 -10.30 -2.03
N ASP A 132 -2.32 -10.47 -1.41
CA ASP A 132 -3.63 -10.38 -2.07
C ASP A 132 -4.09 -8.92 -2.26
N TRP A 133 -3.63 -8.01 -1.41
CA TRP A 133 -4.19 -6.65 -1.35
C TRP A 133 -3.37 -5.59 -2.05
N PHE A 134 -2.03 -5.65 -1.95
CA PHE A 134 -1.20 -4.61 -2.51
C PHE A 134 0.28 -4.94 -2.66
N SER A 135 0.87 -4.36 -3.70
CA SER A 135 2.31 -4.29 -3.93
C SER A 135 2.65 -2.99 -4.68
N HIS A 136 3.70 -2.30 -4.25
CA HIS A 136 4.31 -1.21 -5.02
C HIS A 136 5.34 -1.71 -6.06
N THR A 137 5.50 -3.03 -6.15
CA THR A 137 6.58 -3.82 -6.80
C THR A 137 7.92 -3.89 -6.11
N PHE A 138 8.66 -4.96 -6.46
CA PHE A 138 10.05 -5.20 -6.10
C PHE A 138 10.84 -5.24 -7.40
N ASN A 139 11.98 -4.56 -7.49
CA ASN A 139 12.95 -4.68 -8.58
C ASN A 139 12.61 -4.01 -9.91
N ASP A 140 11.62 -3.11 -9.95
CA ASP A 140 11.22 -2.40 -11.17
C ASP A 140 11.74 -0.96 -11.24
N SER A 141 12.51 -0.49 -10.25
CA SER A 141 13.11 0.84 -10.27
C SER A 141 14.60 0.77 -10.55
N GLU A 142 15.03 1.43 -11.63
CA GLU A 142 16.45 1.63 -11.92
C GLU A 142 17.09 2.66 -10.95
N GLU A 143 16.29 3.51 -10.31
CA GLU A 143 16.77 4.47 -9.34
C GLU A 143 16.93 3.82 -7.95
N LYS A 144 18.10 4.04 -7.36
CA LYS A 144 18.44 3.56 -6.02
C LYS A 144 18.68 4.71 -5.04
N ILE A 145 18.52 4.42 -3.76
CA ILE A 145 18.94 5.25 -2.63
C ILE A 145 20.01 4.47 -1.90
N GLU A 146 21.22 5.04 -1.85
CA GLU A 146 22.27 4.56 -0.96
C GLU A 146 21.95 5.03 0.47
N ILE A 147 21.93 4.09 1.41
CA ILE A 147 21.76 4.37 2.83
C ILE A 147 23.16 4.41 3.45
N PRO A 148 23.63 5.57 3.95
CA PRO A 148 24.96 5.68 4.52
C PRO A 148 25.14 4.72 5.69
N LEU A 149 26.25 3.99 5.68
CA LEU A 149 26.65 3.12 6.78
C LEU A 149 27.66 3.85 7.67
N GLU A 150 27.55 3.66 8.99
CA GLU A 150 28.60 4.08 9.91
C GLU A 150 29.88 3.27 9.65
N GLN A 151 31.04 3.83 10.02
CA GLN A 151 32.34 3.20 9.75
C GLN A 151 32.47 1.79 10.35
N ASP A 152 31.87 1.57 11.52
CA ASP A 152 31.85 0.30 12.25
C ASP A 152 30.55 -0.50 12.06
N ASP A 153 29.72 -0.15 11.07
CA ASP A 153 28.48 -0.87 10.81
C ASP A 153 28.79 -2.32 10.41
N PRO A 154 28.12 -3.33 11.01
CA PRO A 154 28.38 -4.75 10.72
C PRO A 154 27.73 -5.24 9.42
N TRP A 155 27.26 -4.35 8.54
CA TRP A 155 26.73 -4.72 7.23
C TRP A 155 27.76 -5.56 6.45
N PRO A 156 27.37 -6.71 5.87
CA PRO A 156 28.30 -7.60 5.16
C PRO A 156 29.00 -6.90 3.99
N GLU A 157 30.30 -7.14 3.83
CA GLU A 157 31.13 -6.47 2.83
C GLU A 157 30.69 -6.80 1.40
N GLU A 158 30.29 -8.04 1.16
CA GLU A 158 29.76 -8.54 -0.11
C GLU A 158 28.42 -7.89 -0.51
N HIS A 159 27.78 -7.18 0.40
CA HIS A 159 26.51 -6.47 0.20
C HIS A 159 26.67 -4.95 0.29
N ARG A 160 27.90 -4.41 0.26
CA ARG A 160 28.14 -2.97 0.22
C ARG A 160 28.18 -2.43 -1.23
N PRO A 161 27.75 -1.17 -1.44
CA PRO A 161 27.06 -0.31 -0.47
C PRO A 161 25.64 -0.78 -0.13
N LEU A 162 25.08 -0.35 1.01
CA LEU A 162 23.68 -0.62 1.33
C LEU A 162 22.79 0.26 0.45
N GLU A 163 22.20 -0.35 -0.57
CA GLU A 163 21.28 0.30 -1.49
C GLU A 163 19.89 -0.31 -1.39
N ILE A 164 18.88 0.55 -1.53
CA ILE A 164 17.50 0.13 -1.77
C ILE A 164 16.99 0.81 -3.03
N GLU A 165 16.09 0.14 -3.73
CA GLU A 165 15.42 0.76 -4.86
C GLU A 165 14.38 1.77 -4.39
N LYS A 166 14.18 2.81 -5.20
CA LYS A 166 13.06 3.73 -5.01
C LYS A 166 11.76 3.03 -5.38
N THR A 167 10.67 3.44 -4.75
CA THR A 167 9.34 3.11 -5.24
C THR A 167 9.19 3.58 -6.69
N PRO A 168 8.74 2.73 -7.63
CA PRO A 168 8.54 3.13 -9.02
C PRO A 168 7.62 4.35 -9.14
N LYS A 169 7.98 5.26 -10.03
CA LYS A 169 7.14 6.42 -10.35
C LYS A 169 5.91 5.93 -11.10
N ASP A 170 4.74 6.51 -10.79
CA ASP A 170 3.53 6.29 -11.57
C ASP A 170 3.71 6.78 -13.03
N PRO A 171 3.75 5.88 -14.02
CA PRO A 171 4.02 6.24 -15.41
C PRO A 171 2.86 7.03 -16.05
N THR A 172 1.66 6.97 -15.45
CA THR A 172 0.49 7.73 -15.90
C THR A 172 0.51 9.18 -15.39
N ARG A 173 1.36 9.52 -14.42
CA ARG A 173 1.46 10.89 -13.91
C ARG A 173 2.25 11.76 -14.89
N SER A 174 1.74 12.97 -15.16
CA SER A 174 2.51 13.96 -15.93
C SER A 174 3.66 14.52 -15.09
N GLU A 175 4.82 14.74 -15.71
CA GLU A 175 5.96 15.41 -15.08
C GLU A 175 5.66 16.90 -14.81
N ASP A 176 4.76 17.50 -15.61
CA ASP A 176 4.33 18.89 -15.45
C ASP A 176 3.34 19.09 -14.28
N ASP A 177 2.79 18.01 -13.71
CA ASP A 177 1.95 18.11 -12.52
C ASP A 177 2.83 18.44 -11.30
N THR A 178 2.85 19.72 -10.95
CA THR A 178 3.57 20.25 -9.78
C THR A 178 2.63 20.60 -8.62
N LYS A 179 1.32 20.43 -8.80
CA LYS A 179 0.29 20.88 -7.85
C LYS A 179 -0.26 19.75 -6.98
N ASN A 180 -0.04 18.50 -7.39
CA ASN A 180 -0.51 17.32 -6.69
C ASN A 180 0.67 16.48 -6.17
N PRO A 181 0.46 15.74 -5.06
CA PRO A 181 1.47 14.83 -4.54
C PRO A 181 1.83 13.74 -5.56
N PRO A 182 2.98 13.06 -5.40
CA PRO A 182 3.26 11.88 -6.20
C PRO A 182 2.19 10.81 -5.98
N THR A 183 1.89 10.08 -7.05
CA THR A 183 1.01 8.92 -7.07
C THR A 183 1.83 7.66 -7.28
N PHE A 184 1.28 6.53 -6.85
CA PHE A 184 1.91 5.23 -6.96
C PHE A 184 0.86 4.22 -7.40
N ILE A 185 1.28 3.22 -8.16
CA ILE A 185 0.43 2.21 -8.75
C ILE A 185 0.52 0.94 -7.91
N ASN A 186 -0.63 0.33 -7.64
CA ASN A 186 -0.70 -1.03 -7.12
C ASN A 186 -0.65 -2.02 -8.28
N GLN A 187 0.24 -3.01 -8.22
CA GLN A 187 0.25 -4.06 -9.24
C GLN A 187 -0.67 -5.23 -8.91
N GLU A 188 -1.10 -5.35 -7.66
CA GLU A 188 -2.14 -6.30 -7.29
C GLU A 188 -3.52 -5.68 -7.49
N THR A 189 -4.54 -6.52 -7.57
CA THR A 189 -5.92 -6.07 -7.42
C THR A 189 -6.11 -5.54 -6.00
N HIS A 190 -6.81 -4.42 -5.82
CA HIS A 190 -7.09 -3.87 -4.48
C HIS A 190 -8.20 -4.64 -3.76
N TRP A 191 -8.94 -5.46 -4.51
CA TRP A 191 -10.07 -6.21 -3.98
C TRP A 191 -9.59 -7.35 -3.12
N TRP A 192 -10.41 -7.73 -2.13
CA TRP A 192 -10.22 -9.01 -1.47
C TRP A 192 -10.78 -10.12 -2.36
N ASP A 193 -9.98 -10.57 -3.33
CA ASP A 193 -10.36 -11.52 -4.38
C ASP A 193 -9.50 -12.79 -4.43
N ALA A 194 -8.54 -12.94 -3.52
CA ALA A 194 -7.58 -14.04 -3.46
C ALA A 194 -6.64 -14.06 -4.68
N SER A 195 -6.24 -12.89 -5.18
CA SER A 195 -5.21 -12.71 -6.20
C SER A 195 -3.86 -13.33 -5.79
N GLN A 196 -3.58 -13.45 -4.49
CA GLN A 196 -2.43 -14.24 -4.01
C GLN A 196 -2.48 -15.74 -4.43
N ILE A 197 -3.66 -16.29 -4.72
CA ILE A 197 -3.84 -17.66 -5.25
C ILE A 197 -3.97 -17.63 -6.77
N TYR A 198 -4.81 -16.74 -7.30
CA TYR A 198 -5.22 -16.76 -8.69
C TYR A 198 -4.33 -15.91 -9.61
N GLY A 199 -3.67 -14.89 -9.06
CA GLY A 199 -2.97 -13.85 -9.79
C GLY A 199 -3.83 -12.60 -10.01
N SER A 200 -3.16 -11.50 -10.35
CA SER A 200 -3.74 -10.18 -10.61
C SER A 200 -3.84 -9.84 -12.11
N ASN A 201 -3.71 -10.85 -12.99
CA ASN A 201 -3.94 -10.74 -14.43
C ASN A 201 -4.16 -12.11 -15.06
N GLN A 202 -4.63 -12.12 -16.32
CA GLN A 202 -4.96 -13.35 -17.03
C GLN A 202 -3.73 -14.24 -17.29
N GLU A 203 -2.57 -13.65 -17.57
CA GLU A 203 -1.34 -14.39 -17.83
C GLU A 203 -0.90 -15.22 -16.60
N THR A 204 -1.11 -14.70 -15.39
CA THR A 204 -0.83 -15.42 -14.15
C THR A 204 -1.86 -16.52 -13.89
N ILE A 205 -3.14 -16.29 -14.18
CA ILE A 205 -4.21 -17.30 -14.05
C ILE A 205 -3.97 -18.49 -14.99
N ASP A 206 -3.41 -18.24 -16.18
CA ASP A 206 -3.23 -19.26 -17.22
C ASP A 206 -2.00 -20.17 -17.00
N LYS A 207 -1.17 -19.90 -15.98
CA LYS A 207 0.04 -20.68 -15.63
C LYS A 207 -0.27 -21.90 -14.76
#